data_AF-A0A0D6X936-F1
#
_entry.id   AF-A0A0D6X936-F1
#
_cell.length_a   1.000
_cell.length_b   1.000
_cell.length_c   1.000
_cell.angle_alpha   90.00
_cell.angle_beta   90.00
_cell.angle_gamma   90.00
#
_symmetry.space_group_name_H-M   'P 1'
#
loop_
_entity.id
_entity.type
_entity.pdbx_description
1 polymer ?
#
loop_
_entity_poly.entity_id
_entity_poly.type
_entity_poly.pdbx_seq_one_letter_code
_entity_poly.pdbx_strand_id
1 'polypeptide(L)'
;MVCPVCGEPLELEEVKPGEVLDCEACGATLKAALSSRGDLRLEVVAYPEEGFEPLEGLWAFGEGEEVLLVFGEEEEPVRVDRLELAEALARLEEGVGEEPPKEAEDEPNLEPDYVSAEVAAEEGVLLLRRILFQGAPDLLEFTLPSGSVYAFPFRKALAYLRPFLRR
;
A
#
# COMPACT_ATOMS: atom_id res chain seq x y z
N MET A 1 16.27 -3.40 -9.15
CA MET A 1 14.84 -3.71 -8.91
C MET A 1 14.29 -2.69 -7.92
N VAL A 2 13.00 -2.63 -7.65
CA VAL A 2 12.43 -1.76 -6.60
C VAL A 2 11.93 -2.59 -5.43
N CYS A 3 11.99 -2.04 -4.23
CA CYS A 3 11.41 -2.66 -3.05
C CYS A 3 9.88 -2.69 -3.18
N PRO A 4 9.21 -3.85 -3.09
CA PRO A 4 7.75 -3.94 -3.18
C PRO A 4 7.02 -3.30 -1.99
N VAL A 5 7.75 -2.94 -0.92
CA VAL A 5 7.21 -2.32 0.29
C VAL A 5 7.25 -0.80 0.19
N CYS A 6 8.42 -0.19 -0.07
CA CYS A 6 8.56 1.26 -0.10
C CYS A 6 8.69 1.88 -1.49
N GLY A 7 8.86 1.09 -2.55
CA GLY A 7 9.04 1.56 -3.92
C GLY A 7 10.43 2.13 -4.23
N GLU A 8 11.34 2.21 -3.24
CA GLU A 8 12.71 2.68 -3.45
C GLU A 8 13.51 1.71 -4.33
N PRO A 9 14.41 2.21 -5.19
CA PRO A 9 15.32 1.38 -5.95
C PRO A 9 16.24 0.61 -5.01
N LEU A 10 16.38 -0.68 -5.26
CA LEU A 10 17.32 -1.56 -4.59
C LEU A 10 18.58 -1.71 -5.46
N GLU A 11 19.72 -1.36 -4.88
CA GLU A 11 21.04 -1.65 -5.45
C GLU A 11 21.35 -3.14 -5.23
N LEU A 12 21.17 -3.92 -6.29
CA LEU A 12 21.31 -5.37 -6.25
C LEU A 12 22.44 -5.81 -7.17
N GLU A 13 23.60 -6.12 -6.59
CA GLU A 13 24.69 -6.78 -7.29
C GLU A 13 24.48 -8.30 -7.27
N GLU A 14 24.12 -8.89 -8.41
CA GLU A 14 24.07 -10.36 -8.63
C GLU A 14 23.19 -11.20 -7.66
N VAL A 15 21.96 -10.73 -7.38
CA VAL A 15 21.01 -11.45 -6.52
C VAL A 15 20.58 -12.80 -7.11
N LYS A 16 20.65 -13.86 -6.30
CA LYS A 16 20.26 -15.22 -6.69
C LYS A 16 18.85 -15.59 -6.21
N PRO A 17 18.13 -16.45 -6.95
CA PRO A 17 16.89 -17.02 -6.45
C PRO A 17 17.08 -17.74 -5.10
N GLY A 18 16.20 -17.45 -4.16
CA GLY A 18 16.23 -17.96 -2.79
C GLY A 18 16.99 -17.07 -1.79
N GLU A 19 17.72 -16.06 -2.28
CA GLU A 19 18.46 -15.12 -1.44
C GLU A 19 17.51 -14.19 -0.68
N VAL A 20 17.84 -13.92 0.58
CA VAL A 20 17.10 -13.00 1.45
C VAL A 20 17.90 -11.71 1.54
N LEU A 21 17.21 -10.59 1.36
CA LEU A 21 17.79 -9.26 1.34
C LEU A 21 16.90 -8.30 2.14
N ASP A 22 17.52 -7.36 2.82
CA ASP A 22 16.82 -6.31 3.55
C ASP A 22 16.84 -5.01 2.75
N CYS A 23 15.70 -4.34 2.67
CA CYS A 23 15.62 -3.03 2.04
C CYS A 23 16.17 -1.98 3.01
N GLU A 24 17.35 -1.44 2.73
CA GLU A 24 17.98 -0.42 3.60
C GLU A 24 17.10 0.81 3.84
N ALA A 25 16.26 1.17 2.85
CA ALA A 25 15.39 2.34 2.96
C ALA A 25 14.16 2.17 3.87
N CYS A 26 13.65 0.94 4.06
CA CYS A 26 12.45 0.73 4.87
C CYS A 26 12.55 -0.42 5.87
N GLY A 27 13.68 -1.13 5.94
CA GLY A 27 13.89 -2.27 6.83
C GLY A 27 13.09 -3.53 6.49
N ALA A 28 12.42 -3.59 5.34
CA ALA A 28 11.67 -4.79 4.94
C ALA A 28 12.60 -5.94 4.52
N THR A 29 12.31 -7.15 4.98
CA THR A 29 13.00 -8.37 4.55
C THR A 29 12.28 -8.97 3.35
N LEU A 30 13.01 -9.09 2.25
CA LEU A 30 12.55 -9.58 0.97
C LEU A 30 13.29 -10.87 0.60
N LYS A 31 12.68 -11.69 -0.23
CA LYS A 31 13.30 -12.88 -0.81
C LYS A 31 13.21 -12.82 -2.32
N ALA A 32 14.34 -13.03 -2.97
CA ALA A 32 14.40 -13.20 -4.41
C ALA A 32 13.77 -14.55 -4.78
N ALA A 33 12.77 -14.53 -5.65
CA ALA A 33 12.09 -15.70 -6.17
C ALA A 33 12.12 -15.66 -7.71
N LEU A 34 11.96 -16.81 -8.34
CA LEU A 34 11.72 -16.87 -9.78
C LEU A 34 10.23 -16.93 -10.02
N SER A 35 9.75 -16.09 -10.94
CA SER A 35 8.41 -16.21 -11.47
C SER A 35 8.26 -17.54 -12.21
N SER A 36 7.01 -17.94 -12.48
CA SER A 36 6.69 -19.08 -13.34
C SER A 36 7.24 -18.94 -14.78
N ARG A 37 7.63 -17.73 -15.19
CA ARG A 37 8.25 -17.42 -16.48
C ARG A 37 9.79 -17.38 -16.43
N GLY A 38 10.39 -17.53 -15.24
CA GLY A 38 11.84 -17.54 -15.06
C GLY A 38 12.48 -16.16 -14.78
N ASP A 39 11.67 -15.13 -14.55
CA ASP A 39 12.15 -13.79 -14.21
C ASP A 39 12.36 -13.66 -12.69
N LEU A 40 13.38 -12.90 -12.28
CA LEU A 40 13.62 -12.61 -10.87
C LEU A 40 12.55 -11.64 -10.33
N ARG A 41 11.93 -11.98 -9.20
CA ARG A 41 10.96 -11.16 -8.45
C ARG A 41 11.35 -11.10 -6.98
N LEU A 42 10.84 -10.08 -6.27
CA LEU A 42 11.02 -9.93 -4.84
C LEU A 42 9.70 -10.21 -4.12
N GLU A 43 9.70 -11.21 -3.25
CA GLU A 43 8.60 -11.54 -2.36
C GLU A 43 8.86 -10.95 -0.97
N VAL A 44 7.85 -10.38 -0.32
CA VAL A 44 8.02 -9.86 1.04
C VAL A 44 7.94 -11.02 2.03
N VAL A 45 9.01 -11.23 2.79
CA VAL A 45 9.08 -12.28 3.83
C VAL A 45 8.70 -11.70 5.19
N ALA A 46 9.22 -10.51 5.49
CA ALA A 46 8.87 -9.78 6.69
C ALA A 46 8.78 -8.28 6.39
N TYR A 47 7.83 -7.63 7.05
CA TYR A 47 7.77 -6.17 7.09
C TYR A 47 8.71 -5.69 8.19
N PRO A 48 9.27 -4.48 8.09
CA PRO A 48 10.09 -3.91 9.16
C PRO A 48 9.33 -3.93 10.49
N GLU A 49 9.96 -4.48 11.53
CA GLU A 49 9.36 -4.54 12.86
C GLU A 49 9.49 -3.20 13.61
N GLU A 50 10.49 -2.38 13.27
CA GLU A 50 10.70 -1.03 13.80
C GLU A 50 11.26 -0.12 12.70
N GLY A 51 10.79 1.13 12.63
CA GLY A 51 11.38 2.14 11.74
C GLY A 51 10.66 2.43 10.42
N PHE A 52 9.34 2.26 10.34
CA PHE A 52 8.60 3.04 9.35
C PHE A 52 8.63 4.50 9.80
N GLU A 53 9.25 5.39 9.03
CA GLU A 53 8.97 6.82 9.20
C GLU A 53 7.45 6.97 9.13
N PRO A 54 6.81 7.64 10.13
CA PRO A 54 5.38 7.87 10.10
C PRO A 54 5.05 8.49 8.74
N LEU A 55 4.06 7.92 8.07
CA LEU A 55 3.70 8.40 6.77
C LEU A 55 3.09 9.78 6.97
N GLU A 56 3.84 10.83 6.65
CA GLU A 56 3.52 12.20 7.06
C GLU A 56 2.06 12.53 6.70
N GLY A 57 1.26 12.86 7.72
CA GLY A 57 -0.17 13.12 7.56
C GLY A 57 -1.10 11.90 7.71
N LEU A 58 -0.59 10.70 8.04
CA LEU A 58 -1.35 9.51 8.40
C LEU A 58 -0.78 8.84 9.65
N TRP A 59 -1.60 8.71 10.68
CA TRP A 59 -1.27 7.92 11.87
C TRP A 59 -2.33 6.85 12.12
N ALA A 60 -1.92 5.68 12.59
CA ALA A 60 -2.80 4.58 12.91
C ALA A 60 -2.53 4.03 14.31
N PHE A 61 -3.60 3.67 15.02
CA PHE A 61 -3.55 3.09 16.36
C PHE A 61 -4.52 1.91 16.43
N GLY A 62 -4.03 0.75 16.88
CA GLY A 62 -4.89 -0.42 17.08
C GLY A 62 -5.48 -0.45 18.49
N GLU A 63 -6.80 -0.58 18.61
CA GLU A 63 -7.51 -0.70 19.89
C GLU A 63 -8.48 -1.88 19.82
N GLY A 64 -8.10 -3.04 20.36
CA GLY A 64 -8.94 -4.24 20.31
C GLY A 64 -9.26 -4.67 18.87
N GLU A 65 -10.54 -4.74 18.52
CA GLU A 65 -11.00 -5.08 17.16
C GLU A 65 -11.07 -3.86 16.23
N GLU A 66 -10.71 -2.67 16.69
CA GLU A 66 -10.79 -1.44 15.93
C GLU A 66 -9.40 -0.89 15.58
N VAL A 67 -9.39 -0.02 14.56
CA VAL A 67 -8.24 0.82 14.19
C VAL A 67 -8.72 2.26 14.16
N LEU A 68 -8.01 3.14 14.87
CA LEU A 68 -8.17 4.59 14.76
C LEU A 68 -7.17 5.12 13.75
N LEU A 69 -7.67 5.80 12.72
CA LEU A 69 -6.88 6.47 11.69
C LEU A 69 -6.96 7.99 11.91
N VAL A 70 -5.83 8.66 11.96
CA VAL A 70 -5.72 10.12 12.11
C VAL A 70 -5.08 10.69 10.86
N PHE A 71 -5.66 11.76 10.31
CA PHE A 71 -5.23 12.38 9.07
C PHE A 71 -4.89 13.85 9.30
N GLY A 72 -3.68 14.28 8.92
CA GLY A 72 -3.23 15.65 9.19
C GLY A 72 -3.29 16.05 10.67
N GLU A 73 -3.20 17.35 10.95
CA GLU A 73 -3.14 17.87 12.33
C GLU A 73 -4.52 18.26 12.90
N GLU A 74 -5.53 18.45 12.05
CA GLU A 74 -6.81 19.07 12.42
C GLU A 74 -8.04 18.16 12.21
N GLU A 75 -7.92 16.98 11.59
CA GLU A 75 -9.07 16.10 11.38
C GLU A 75 -9.39 15.27 12.62
N GLU A 76 -10.67 14.96 12.78
CA GLU A 76 -11.12 14.01 13.78
C GLU A 76 -10.69 12.59 13.42
N PRO A 77 -10.27 11.76 14.41
CA PRO A 77 -9.90 10.38 14.15
C PRO A 77 -11.05 9.57 13.56
N VAL A 78 -10.77 8.83 12.50
CA VAL A 78 -11.71 7.90 11.88
C VAL A 78 -11.51 6.52 12.49
N ARG A 79 -12.51 6.05 13.23
CA ARG A 79 -12.54 4.71 13.83
C ARG A 79 -13.24 3.73 12.89
N VAL A 80 -12.58 2.61 12.60
CA VAL A 80 -13.09 1.54 11.72
C VAL A 80 -12.82 0.17 12.30
N ASP A 81 -13.60 -0.83 11.87
CA ASP A 81 -13.34 -2.23 12.19
C ASP A 81 -12.04 -2.71 11.51
N ARG A 82 -11.19 -3.40 12.28
CA ARG A 82 -9.88 -3.88 11.84
C ARG A 82 -9.99 -4.87 10.69
N LEU A 83 -10.94 -5.80 10.77
CA LEU A 83 -11.10 -6.85 9.77
C LEU A 83 -11.69 -6.28 8.49
N GLU A 84 -12.69 -5.40 8.61
CA GLU A 84 -13.28 -4.72 7.46
C GLU A 84 -12.25 -3.88 6.71
N LEU A 85 -11.44 -3.10 7.44
CA LEU A 85 -10.33 -2.34 6.86
C LEU A 85 -9.31 -3.26 6.18
N ALA A 86 -8.94 -4.38 6.82
CA ALA A 86 -8.00 -5.35 6.25
C ALA A 86 -8.53 -5.98 4.96
N GLU A 87 -9.82 -6.38 4.94
CA GLU A 87 -10.46 -6.95 3.76
C GLU A 87 -10.58 -5.94 2.62
N ALA A 88 -10.95 -4.68 2.93
CA ALA A 88 -11.04 -3.62 1.94
C ALA A 88 -9.67 -3.38 1.27
N LEU A 89 -8.61 -3.27 2.07
CA LEU A 89 -7.23 -3.11 1.55
C LEU A 89 -6.77 -4.34 0.75
N ALA A 90 -7.14 -5.55 1.15
CA ALA A 90 -6.85 -6.76 0.38
C ALA A 90 -7.54 -6.76 -1.00
N ARG A 91 -8.81 -6.34 -1.07
CA ARG A 91 -9.54 -6.18 -2.36
C ARG A 91 -8.86 -5.16 -3.27
N LEU A 92 -8.32 -4.07 -2.73
CA LEU A 92 -7.57 -3.08 -3.51
C LEU A 92 -6.20 -3.62 -4.01
N GLU A 93 -5.58 -4.53 -3.26
CA GLU A 93 -4.34 -5.21 -3.67
C GLU A 93 -4.61 -6.24 -4.77
N GLU A 94 -5.70 -7.01 -4.66
CA GLU A 94 -6.12 -8.06 -5.61
C GLU A 94 -6.77 -7.54 -6.90
N GLY A 95 -7.41 -6.37 -6.88
CA GLY A 95 -8.19 -5.79 -7.99
C GLY A 95 -7.39 -5.49 -9.27
N VAL A 96 -6.11 -5.84 -9.32
CA VAL A 96 -5.27 -5.79 -10.52
C VAL A 96 -4.87 -7.22 -10.88
N GLY A 97 -5.53 -7.79 -11.89
CA GLY A 97 -5.02 -8.97 -12.58
C GLY A 97 -3.60 -8.69 -13.10
N GLU A 98 -2.74 -9.71 -13.16
CA GLU A 98 -1.31 -9.63 -13.52
C GLU A 98 -1.00 -9.13 -14.95
N GLU A 99 -1.83 -8.28 -15.55
CA GLU A 99 -1.54 -7.69 -16.85
C GLU A 99 -0.49 -6.59 -16.69
N PRO A 100 0.70 -6.75 -17.31
CA PRO A 100 1.72 -5.72 -17.29
C PRO A 100 1.15 -4.45 -17.93
N PRO A 101 1.58 -3.25 -17.48
CA PRO A 101 1.20 -2.00 -18.12
C PRO A 101 1.58 -2.10 -19.61
N LYS A 102 0.59 -1.90 -20.49
CA LYS A 102 0.84 -1.78 -21.93
C LYS A 102 1.74 -0.57 -22.16
N GLU A 103 2.73 -0.72 -23.04
CA GLU A 103 3.61 0.38 -23.44
C GLU A 103 2.77 1.56 -23.94
N ALA A 104 3.13 2.77 -23.51
CA ALA A 104 2.44 4.00 -23.86
C ALA A 104 2.63 4.30 -25.36
N GLU A 105 1.75 3.76 -26.20
CA GLU A 105 1.50 4.31 -27.52
C GLU A 105 0.65 5.58 -27.37
N ASP A 106 0.91 6.60 -28.19
CA ASP A 106 0.36 7.97 -28.16
C ASP A 106 -1.18 8.07 -28.02
N GLU A 107 -1.71 7.78 -26.83
CA GLU A 107 -3.12 7.93 -26.48
C GLU A 107 -3.36 9.24 -25.70
N PRO A 108 -4.50 9.91 -25.92
CA PRO A 108 -4.82 11.19 -25.26
C PRO A 108 -4.90 10.97 -23.75
N ASN A 109 -4.41 11.94 -22.93
CA ASN A 109 -4.42 11.94 -21.46
C ASN A 109 -5.53 11.03 -20.88
N LEU A 110 -5.16 9.79 -20.55
CA LEU A 110 -6.09 8.80 -20.05
C LEU A 110 -6.46 9.17 -18.62
N GLU A 111 -7.76 9.18 -18.31
CA GLU A 111 -8.23 9.28 -16.93
C GLU A 111 -7.60 8.14 -16.12
N PRO A 112 -7.16 8.38 -14.87
CA PRO A 112 -6.53 7.33 -14.09
C PRO A 112 -7.52 6.20 -13.81
N ASP A 113 -7.12 4.96 -14.08
CA ASP A 113 -7.87 3.79 -13.65
C ASP A 113 -7.86 3.72 -12.12
N TYR A 114 -8.97 3.31 -11.52
CA TYR A 114 -9.04 3.14 -10.07
C TYR A 114 -9.85 1.92 -9.65
N VAL A 115 -9.45 1.36 -8.51
CA VAL A 115 -10.20 0.34 -7.78
C VAL A 115 -10.65 0.96 -6.46
N SER A 116 -11.91 0.73 -6.05
CA SER A 116 -12.47 1.30 -4.83
C SER A 116 -13.00 0.24 -3.88
N ALA A 117 -12.93 0.54 -2.58
CA ALA A 117 -13.55 -0.23 -1.51
C ALA A 117 -14.12 0.73 -0.45
N GLU A 118 -15.22 0.34 0.18
CA GLU A 118 -15.84 1.09 1.27
C GLU A 118 -15.59 0.37 2.59
N VAL A 119 -15.38 1.14 3.65
CA VAL A 119 -15.26 0.65 5.03
C VAL A 119 -16.22 1.46 5.89
N ALA A 120 -17.07 0.78 6.67
CA ALA A 120 -17.90 1.41 7.67
C ALA A 120 -17.03 2.07 8.75
N ALA A 121 -17.31 3.33 9.05
CA ALA A 121 -16.71 4.09 10.13
C ALA A 121 -17.78 4.45 11.17
N GLU A 122 -17.34 4.76 12.40
CA GLU A 122 -18.26 5.19 13.46
C GLU A 122 -19.18 6.35 13.01
N GLU A 123 -18.62 7.30 12.27
CA GLU A 123 -19.33 8.50 11.78
C GLU A 123 -19.57 8.51 10.25
N GLY A 124 -19.78 7.34 9.63
CA GLY A 124 -20.19 7.26 8.22
C GLY A 124 -19.40 6.22 7.44
N VAL A 125 -18.87 6.62 6.28
CA VAL A 125 -18.14 5.72 5.38
C VAL A 125 -16.76 6.30 5.09
N LEU A 126 -15.73 5.46 5.26
CA LEU A 126 -14.40 5.71 4.75
C LEU A 126 -14.28 5.07 3.37
N LEU A 127 -14.15 5.88 2.32
CA LEU A 127 -13.94 5.38 0.96
C LEU A 127 -12.45 5.28 0.68
N LEU A 128 -12.01 4.11 0.24
CA LEU A 128 -10.64 3.84 -0.17
C LEU A 128 -10.57 3.69 -1.68
N ARG A 129 -9.62 4.36 -2.33
CA ARG A 129 -9.35 4.20 -3.76
C ARG A 129 -7.87 3.94 -4.02
N ARG A 130 -7.57 2.87 -4.76
CA ARG A 130 -6.25 2.70 -5.38
C ARG A 130 -6.28 3.36 -6.75
N ILE A 131 -5.52 4.44 -6.91
CA ILE A 131 -5.40 5.19 -8.16
C ILE A 131 -4.16 4.67 -8.91
N LEU A 132 -4.34 4.24 -10.15
CA LEU A 132 -3.31 3.70 -11.02
C LEU A 132 -2.92 4.74 -12.06
N PHE A 133 -1.63 5.08 -12.10
CA PHE A 133 -1.08 5.98 -13.10
C PHE A 133 -0.10 5.23 -13.99
N GLN A 134 -0.26 5.33 -15.31
CA GLN A 134 0.73 4.77 -16.23
C GLN A 134 2.07 5.49 -16.04
N GLY A 135 3.13 4.72 -15.75
CA GLY A 135 4.48 5.25 -15.57
C GLY A 135 4.75 5.98 -14.25
N ALA A 136 3.81 5.98 -13.29
CA ALA A 136 4.01 6.57 -11.96
C ALA A 136 3.55 5.61 -10.85
N PRO A 137 4.03 5.79 -9.59
CA PRO A 137 3.60 4.95 -8.48
C PRO A 137 2.11 5.09 -8.17
N ASP A 138 1.46 3.98 -7.87
CA ASP A 138 0.06 3.94 -7.43
C ASP A 138 -0.15 4.73 -6.13
N LEU A 139 -1.33 5.32 -5.98
CA LEU A 139 -1.75 6.02 -4.77
C LEU A 139 -2.88 5.27 -4.07
N LEU A 140 -2.86 5.26 -2.74
CA LEU A 140 -4.02 4.97 -1.90
C LEU A 140 -4.63 6.30 -1.45
N GLU A 141 -5.85 6.55 -1.90
CA GLU A 141 -6.65 7.69 -1.51
C GLU A 141 -7.68 7.28 -0.46
N PHE A 142 -7.83 8.11 0.56
CA PHE A 142 -8.83 8.05 1.61
C PHE A 142 -9.76 9.25 1.44
N THR A 143 -11.05 9.00 1.23
CA THR A 143 -12.09 10.02 1.41
C THR A 143 -12.75 9.79 2.75
N LEU A 144 -12.56 10.73 3.67
CA LEU A 144 -13.07 10.66 5.03
C LEU A 144 -14.59 10.91 5.07
N PRO A 145 -15.29 10.54 6.14
CA PRO A 145 -16.70 10.88 6.31
C PRO A 145 -16.98 12.40 6.29
N SER A 146 -16.01 13.21 6.68
CA SER A 146 -16.05 14.68 6.57
C SER A 146 -16.08 15.19 5.11
N GLY A 147 -15.70 14.34 4.15
CA GLY A 147 -15.49 14.68 2.74
C GLY A 147 -14.06 15.12 2.42
N SER A 148 -13.18 15.25 3.43
CA SER A 148 -11.75 15.51 3.23
C SER A 148 -11.08 14.33 2.50
N VAL A 149 -10.09 14.64 1.65
CA VAL A 149 -9.40 13.65 0.81
C VAL A 149 -7.90 13.68 1.09
N TYR A 150 -7.34 12.51 1.37
CA TYR A 150 -5.92 12.31 1.61
C TYR A 150 -5.37 11.23 0.68
N ALA A 151 -4.19 11.43 0.11
CA ALA A 151 -3.58 10.49 -0.82
C ALA A 151 -2.14 10.20 -0.43
N PHE A 152 -1.79 8.92 -0.45
CA PHE A 152 -0.49 8.41 -0.03
C PHE A 152 0.02 7.37 -1.03
N PRO A 153 1.34 7.15 -1.17
CA PRO A 153 1.85 6.08 -2.02
C PRO A 153 1.28 4.72 -1.57
N PHE A 154 0.60 4.00 -2.47
CA PHE A 154 -0.24 2.84 -2.11
C PHE A 154 0.54 1.79 -1.32
N ARG A 155 1.75 1.45 -1.79
CA ARG A 155 2.61 0.44 -1.16
C ARG A 155 3.14 0.90 0.21
N LYS A 156 3.52 2.17 0.35
CA LYS A 156 3.96 2.73 1.64
C LYS A 156 2.83 2.76 2.67
N ALA A 157 1.63 3.19 2.26
CA ALA A 157 0.45 3.22 3.14
C ALA A 157 0.03 1.81 3.57
N LEU A 158 0.01 0.85 2.64
CA LEU A 158 -0.32 -0.54 2.98
C LEU A 158 0.70 -1.16 3.94
N ALA A 159 1.99 -0.93 3.69
CA ALA A 159 3.06 -1.38 4.59
C ALA A 159 2.94 -0.75 5.98
N TYR A 160 2.62 0.54 6.05
CA TYR A 160 2.40 1.27 7.31
C TYR A 160 1.19 0.74 8.08
N LEU A 161 0.07 0.45 7.40
CA LEU A 161 -1.17 0.00 8.05
C LEU A 161 -1.14 -1.47 8.47
N ARG A 162 -0.43 -2.33 7.74
CA ARG A 162 -0.38 -3.79 7.96
C ARG A 162 -0.17 -4.23 9.42
N PRO A 163 0.74 -3.64 10.22
CA PRO A 163 0.92 -3.99 11.62
C PRO A 163 -0.36 -3.82 12.47
N PHE A 164 -1.19 -2.83 12.15
CA PHE A 164 -2.44 -2.54 12.87
C PHE A 164 -3.61 -3.42 12.44
N LEU A 165 -3.47 -4.12 11.31
CA LEU A 165 -4.50 -4.99 10.72
C LEU A 165 -4.38 -6.45 11.15
N ARG A 166 -3.28 -6.82 11.82
CA ARG A 166 -3.07 -8.18 12.33
C ARG A 166 -3.92 -8.39 13.58
N ARG A 167 -4.61 -9.53 13.69
CA ARG A 167 -5.28 -9.97 14.92
C ARG A 167 -4.26 -10.32 16.00
#